data_AF-D8G8V4-F1
#
_entry.id   AF-D8G8V4-F1
#
_cell.length_a   1.000
_cell.length_b   1.000
_cell.length_c   1.000
_cell.angle_alpha   90.00
_cell.angle_beta   90.00
_cell.angle_gamma   90.00
#
_symmetry.space_group_name_H-M   'P 1'
#
loop_
_entity.id
_entity.type
_entity.pdbx_description
1 polymer ?
#
loop_
_entity_poly.entity_id
_entity_poly.type
_entity_poly.pdbx_seq_one_letter_code
_entity_poly.pdbx_strand_id
1 'polypeptide(L)'
;MKIQIINEVDFNQIDASRQLIAADYSRQFAINDLGETLGVYGISWNSDLIKPMVKLSPDGQTIWVGVEQKVAAICKETGKFLLTLPLTSYLVQMLTLDKVTAVITEEDFLLFNRRGSIRSNKALPDTAIGLSLVEGDLVIKLLSGDCLTINPETGSFQKAGFIRNGISVGLA
;
A
#
# COMPACT_ATOMS: atom_id res chain seq x y z
N MET A 1 -0.77 16.56 -5.13
CA MET A 1 -0.22 15.31 -5.68
C MET A 1 -1.28 14.72 -6.60
N LYS A 2 -1.00 14.64 -7.90
CA LYS A 2 -1.96 14.22 -8.92
C LYS A 2 -1.27 13.23 -9.85
N ILE A 3 -1.89 12.09 -10.08
CA ILE A 3 -1.47 11.19 -11.15
C ILE A 3 -1.98 11.78 -12.47
N GLN A 4 -1.07 11.97 -13.41
CA GLN A 4 -1.38 12.35 -14.78
C GLN A 4 -1.03 11.19 -15.71
N ILE A 5 -2.03 10.68 -16.43
CA ILE A 5 -1.81 9.67 -17.46
C ILE A 5 -1.00 10.30 -18.60
N ILE A 6 0.01 9.58 -19.07
CA ILE A 6 0.88 9.94 -20.18
C ILE A 6 0.99 8.75 -21.14
N ASN A 7 1.62 8.95 -22.30
CA ASN A 7 1.90 7.85 -23.22
C ASN A 7 3.25 7.19 -22.90
N GLU A 8 3.53 6.06 -23.56
CA GLU A 8 4.77 5.30 -23.40
C GLU A 8 6.02 6.10 -23.79
N VAL A 9 5.94 6.91 -24.85
CA VAL A 9 7.07 7.72 -25.35
C VAL A 9 7.51 8.73 -24.28
N ASP A 10 6.56 9.41 -23.66
CA ASP A 10 6.82 10.36 -22.58
C ASP A 10 7.35 9.65 -21.33
N PHE A 11 6.87 8.44 -21.03
CA PHE A 11 7.33 7.66 -19.89
C PHE A 11 8.78 7.22 -20.06
N ASN A 12 9.15 6.77 -21.26
CA ASN A 12 10.50 6.32 -21.58
C ASN A 12 11.53 7.47 -21.59
N GLN A 13 11.09 8.73 -21.57
CA GLN A 13 11.97 9.90 -21.37
C GLN A 13 12.28 10.17 -19.90
N ILE A 14 11.53 9.57 -18.96
CA ILE A 14 11.78 9.71 -17.53
C ILE A 14 13.01 8.89 -17.17
N ASP A 15 13.96 9.51 -16.47
CA ASP A 15 15.14 8.84 -15.94
C ASP A 15 14.75 7.57 -15.17
N ALA A 16 15.41 6.45 -15.45
CA ALA A 16 15.08 5.16 -14.85
C ALA A 16 15.11 5.18 -13.32
N SER A 17 15.97 6.00 -12.70
CA SER A 17 16.02 6.19 -11.24
C SER A 17 14.80 6.91 -10.66
N ARG A 18 13.95 7.49 -11.52
CA ARG A 18 12.70 8.16 -11.18
C ARG A 18 11.46 7.38 -11.63
N GLN A 19 11.64 6.21 -12.25
CA GLN A 19 10.55 5.30 -12.54
C GLN A 19 10.24 4.47 -11.29
N LEU A 20 9.30 4.95 -10.49
CA LEU A 20 8.97 4.40 -9.18
C LEU A 20 8.44 2.97 -9.27
N ILE A 21 7.57 2.72 -10.25
CA ILE A 21 7.07 1.41 -10.61
C ILE A 21 7.16 1.30 -12.13
N ALA A 22 7.98 0.38 -12.62
CA ALA A 22 8.09 0.03 -14.03
C ALA A 22 7.66 -1.44 -14.20
N ALA A 23 6.52 -1.69 -14.82
CA ALA A 23 6.04 -3.04 -15.12
C ALA A 23 6.55 -3.53 -16.48
N ASP A 24 6.86 -4.82 -16.57
CA ASP A 24 7.19 -5.44 -17.85
C ASP A 24 5.94 -5.44 -18.74
N TYR A 25 6.11 -5.07 -20.01
CA TYR A 25 5.04 -5.00 -21.01
C TYR A 25 3.88 -4.06 -20.65
N SER A 26 4.21 -2.96 -19.97
CA SER A 26 3.29 -1.90 -19.55
C SER A 26 2.36 -1.44 -20.68
N ARG A 27 1.08 -1.28 -20.36
CA ARG A 27 0.06 -0.73 -21.28
C ARG A 27 -0.43 0.64 -20.84
N GLN A 28 -0.24 0.95 -19.56
CA GLN A 28 -0.68 2.18 -18.93
C GLN A 28 0.52 2.87 -18.32
N PHE A 29 0.59 4.19 -18.49
CA PHE A 29 1.71 5.02 -18.06
C PHE A 29 1.19 6.29 -17.41
N ALA A 30 1.86 6.72 -16.35
CA ALA A 30 1.53 7.95 -15.66
C ALA A 30 2.75 8.59 -15.02
N ILE A 31 2.62 9.88 -14.72
CA ILE A 31 3.54 10.61 -13.86
C ILE A 31 2.84 11.00 -12.56
N ASN A 32 3.61 10.97 -11.49
CA ASN A 32 3.29 11.63 -10.24
C ASN A 32 4.20 12.85 -10.09
N ASP A 33 3.62 14.03 -10.28
CA ASP A 33 4.34 15.30 -10.07
C ASP A 33 4.37 15.62 -8.57
N LEU A 34 5.60 15.64 -8.03
CA LEU A 34 5.88 15.92 -6.63
C LEU A 34 6.30 17.38 -6.37
N GLY A 35 6.18 18.25 -7.37
CA GLY A 35 6.49 19.67 -7.31
C GLY A 35 7.91 20.00 -7.77
N GLU A 36 8.22 21.29 -7.89
CA GLU A 36 9.44 21.80 -8.53
C GLU A 36 10.75 21.18 -7.99
N THR A 37 10.85 20.97 -6.68
CA THR A 37 12.08 20.44 -6.05
C THR A 37 12.35 18.98 -6.40
N LEU A 38 11.29 18.16 -6.46
CA LEU A 38 11.41 16.71 -6.63
C LEU A 38 11.19 16.28 -8.08
N GLY A 39 10.41 17.07 -8.82
CA GLY A 39 10.00 16.81 -10.18
C GLY A 39 9.03 15.63 -10.29
N VAL A 40 9.11 14.96 -11.44
CA VAL A 40 8.17 13.91 -11.85
C VAL A 40 8.74 12.53 -11.59
N TYR A 41 7.86 11.61 -11.19
CA TYR A 41 8.16 10.19 -11.03
C TYR A 41 7.22 9.35 -11.90
N GLY A 42 7.80 8.39 -12.63
CA GLY A 42 7.07 7.50 -13.53
C GLY A 42 6.41 6.34 -12.79
N ILE A 43 5.19 6.01 -13.21
CA ILE A 43 4.46 4.80 -12.81
C ILE A 43 3.93 4.13 -14.08
N SER A 44 4.18 2.84 -14.27
CA SER A 44 3.62 2.05 -15.36
C SER A 44 3.06 0.71 -14.87
N TRP A 45 2.00 0.23 -15.53
CA TRP A 45 1.27 -0.99 -15.17
C TRP A 45 0.52 -1.58 -16.38
N ASN A 46 -0.08 -2.75 -16.21
CA ASN A 46 -0.61 -3.55 -17.31
C ASN A 46 -2.14 -3.48 -17.46
N SER A 47 -2.86 -3.32 -16.35
CA SER A 47 -4.31 -3.42 -16.28
C SER A 47 -5.01 -2.10 -16.59
N ASP A 48 -6.01 -2.16 -17.47
CA ASP A 48 -6.85 -1.01 -17.78
C ASP A 48 -7.83 -0.70 -16.62
N LEU A 49 -8.16 -1.72 -15.83
CA LEU A 49 -9.16 -1.67 -14.74
C LEU A 49 -8.55 -1.21 -13.41
N ILE A 50 -7.32 -1.63 -13.11
CA ILE A 50 -6.64 -1.28 -11.86
C ILE A 50 -5.97 0.08 -12.05
N LYS A 51 -6.15 0.98 -11.09
CA LYS A 51 -5.49 2.29 -11.06
C LYS A 51 -4.48 2.35 -9.92
N PRO A 52 -3.37 3.11 -10.06
CA PRO A 52 -2.43 3.26 -8.98
C PRO A 52 -3.06 3.97 -7.77
N MET A 53 -2.76 3.45 -6.59
CA MET A 53 -3.09 4.04 -5.32
C MET A 53 -1.91 4.89 -4.86
N VAL A 54 -2.19 6.12 -4.41
CA VAL A 54 -1.17 6.99 -3.80
C VAL A 54 -1.62 7.41 -2.41
N LYS A 55 -0.74 7.25 -1.42
CA LYS A 55 -0.98 7.66 -0.04
C LYS A 55 0.19 8.49 0.45
N LEU A 56 -0.13 9.58 1.15
CA LEU A 56 0.84 10.36 1.90
C LEU A 56 0.83 9.85 3.35
N SER A 57 1.99 9.69 3.97
CA SER A 57 2.07 9.43 5.41
C SER A 57 1.52 10.63 6.20
N PRO A 58 1.00 10.43 7.43
CA PRO A 58 0.45 11.53 8.23
C PRO A 58 1.45 12.66 8.52
N ASP A 59 2.75 12.35 8.63
CA ASP A 59 3.83 13.33 8.79
C ASP A 59 4.20 14.09 7.50
N GLY A 60 3.58 13.73 6.38
CA GLY A 60 3.81 14.33 5.07
C GLY A 60 5.17 13.99 4.43
N GLN A 61 5.95 13.10 5.03
CA GLN A 61 7.34 12.83 4.63
C GLN A 61 7.50 11.67 3.65
N THR A 62 6.53 10.76 3.59
CA THR A 62 6.62 9.55 2.76
C THR A 62 5.43 9.44 1.83
N ILE A 63 5.72 9.26 0.55
CA ILE A 63 4.72 9.01 -0.49
C ILE A 63 4.77 7.54 -0.84
N TRP A 64 3.65 6.86 -0.63
CA TRP A 64 3.45 5.47 -1.00
C TRP A 64 2.69 5.40 -2.30
N VAL A 65 3.17 4.58 -3.23
CA VAL A 65 2.51 4.26 -4.48
C VAL A 65 2.40 2.76 -4.59
N GLY A 66 1.22 2.27 -4.98
CA GLY A 66 1.02 0.86 -5.22
C GLY A 66 0.08 0.65 -6.39
N VAL A 67 0.37 -0.34 -7.23
CA VAL A 67 -0.47 -0.75 -8.35
C VAL A 67 -0.16 -2.20 -8.68
N GLU A 68 -1.20 -2.98 -8.96
CA GLU A 68 -1.09 -4.42 -9.21
C GLU A 68 -0.28 -5.13 -8.12
N GLN A 69 0.77 -5.86 -8.48
CA GLN A 69 1.64 -6.61 -7.59
C GLN A 69 2.91 -5.81 -7.23
N LYS A 70 2.84 -4.48 -7.17
CA LYS A 70 4.00 -3.64 -6.85
C LYS A 70 3.62 -2.55 -5.85
N VAL A 71 4.49 -2.34 -4.87
CA VAL A 71 4.43 -1.21 -3.93
C VAL A 71 5.79 -0.52 -3.86
N ALA A 72 5.77 0.79 -3.74
CA ALA A 72 6.97 1.60 -3.60
C ALA A 72 6.72 2.78 -2.66
N ALA A 73 7.79 3.28 -2.07
CA ALA A 73 7.73 4.45 -1.19
C ALA A 73 8.89 5.41 -1.47
N ILE A 74 8.62 6.71 -1.46
CA ILE A 74 9.59 7.78 -1.68
C ILE A 74 9.62 8.70 -0.46
N CYS A 75 10.83 9.09 -0.03
CA CYS A 75 11.03 10.18 0.92
C CYS A 75 10.83 11.52 0.21
N LYS A 76 9.83 12.29 0.61
CA LYS A 76 9.49 13.59 0.02
C LYS A 76 10.57 14.66 0.26
N GLU A 77 11.32 14.58 1.34
CA GLU A 77 12.41 15.55 1.58
C GLU A 77 13.57 15.37 0.59
N THR A 78 13.92 14.11 0.29
CA THR A 78 15.15 13.79 -0.47
C THR A 78 14.90 13.30 -1.90
N GLY A 79 13.65 12.96 -2.23
CA GLY A 79 13.29 12.29 -3.48
C GLY A 79 13.80 10.84 -3.59
N LYS A 80 14.43 10.30 -2.54
CA LYS A 80 15.00 8.95 -2.57
C LYS A 80 13.92 7.90 -2.36
N PHE A 81 14.06 6.79 -3.08
CA PHE A 81 13.27 5.59 -2.84
C PHE A 81 13.63 5.03 -1.47
N LEU A 82 12.61 4.80 -0.65
CA LEU A 82 12.72 4.06 0.60
C LEU A 82 12.61 2.55 0.33
N LEU A 83 11.73 2.17 -0.61
CA LEU A 83 11.59 0.81 -1.10
C LEU A 83 10.91 0.79 -2.46
N THR A 84 11.17 -0.29 -3.20
CA THR A 84 10.36 -0.78 -4.31
C THR A 84 10.29 -2.29 -4.15
N LEU A 85 9.09 -2.85 -4.00
CA LEU A 85 8.90 -4.24 -3.61
C LEU A 85 7.84 -4.90 -4.50
N PRO A 86 8.14 -6.05 -5.13
CA PRO A 86 7.13 -6.90 -5.73
C PRO A 86 6.30 -7.58 -4.64
N LEU A 87 4.99 -7.69 -4.89
CA LEU A 87 4.02 -8.39 -4.06
C LEU A 87 3.69 -9.74 -4.71
N THR A 88 3.27 -10.68 -3.88
CA THR A 88 2.87 -12.05 -4.26
C THR A 88 1.49 -12.12 -4.92
N SER A 89 0.58 -11.22 -4.53
CA SER A 89 -0.78 -11.13 -5.05
C SER A 89 -1.19 -9.66 -5.27
N TYR A 90 -2.36 -9.43 -5.90
CA TYR A 90 -2.77 -8.06 -6.26
C TYR A 90 -2.98 -7.20 -5.03
N LEU A 91 -2.49 -5.96 -5.09
CA LEU A 91 -2.72 -4.94 -4.08
C LEU A 91 -4.22 -4.64 -3.98
N VAL A 92 -4.76 -4.79 -2.77
CA VAL A 92 -6.15 -4.45 -2.45
C VAL A 92 -6.21 -3.03 -1.88
N GLN A 93 -5.38 -2.73 -0.87
CA GLN A 93 -5.41 -1.44 -0.20
C GLN A 93 -4.11 -1.09 0.53
N MET A 94 -3.83 0.20 0.64
CA MET A 94 -2.82 0.75 1.55
C MET A 94 -3.45 1.71 2.56
N LEU A 95 -3.00 1.64 3.82
CA LEU A 95 -3.40 2.54 4.90
C LEU A 95 -2.15 3.07 5.63
N THR A 96 -1.96 4.39 5.61
CA THR A 96 -0.85 5.06 6.29
C THR A 96 -1.29 5.54 7.67
N LEU A 97 -0.56 5.12 8.70
CA LEU A 97 -0.73 5.52 10.10
C LEU A 97 0.51 6.27 10.58
N ASP A 98 0.45 6.86 11.77
CA ASP A 98 1.53 7.70 12.29
C ASP A 98 2.89 7.01 12.28
N LYS A 99 2.99 5.73 12.64
CA LYS A 99 4.27 5.01 12.77
C LYS A 99 4.50 3.92 11.74
N VAL A 100 3.44 3.52 11.04
CA VAL A 100 3.43 2.35 10.19
C VAL A 100 2.60 2.59 8.94
N THR A 101 2.88 1.84 7.89
CA THR A 101 2.00 1.74 6.73
C THR A 101 1.61 0.29 6.57
N ALA A 102 0.30 0.03 6.57
CA ALA A 102 -0.27 -1.27 6.33
C ALA A 102 -0.62 -1.40 4.84
N VAL A 103 -0.25 -2.53 4.27
CA VAL A 103 -0.52 -2.89 2.88
C VAL A 103 -1.18 -4.26 2.92
N ILE A 104 -2.35 -4.38 2.29
CA ILE A 104 -2.98 -5.67 2.08
C ILE A 104 -3.02 -5.99 0.58
N THR A 105 -2.67 -7.21 0.26
CA THR A 105 -2.98 -7.84 -1.02
C THR A 105 -4.16 -8.76 -0.85
N GLU A 106 -4.55 -9.47 -1.90
CA GLU A 106 -5.56 -10.53 -1.81
C GLU A 106 -5.18 -11.58 -0.76
N GLU A 107 -3.90 -11.95 -0.69
CA GLU A 107 -3.46 -13.11 0.13
C GLU A 107 -2.54 -12.75 1.30
N ASP A 108 -2.04 -11.52 1.39
CA ASP A 108 -1.03 -11.15 2.37
C ASP A 108 -1.31 -9.80 3.04
N PHE A 109 -0.86 -9.71 4.30
CA PHE A 109 -0.76 -8.48 5.05
C PHE A 109 0.71 -8.14 5.30
N LEU A 110 1.10 -6.94 4.88
CA LEU A 110 2.41 -6.37 5.14
C LEU A 110 2.28 -5.12 6.00
N LEU A 111 3.14 -5.01 7.00
CA LEU A 111 3.24 -3.85 7.86
C LEU A 111 4.65 -3.26 7.75
N PHE A 112 4.75 -2.02 7.32
CA PHE A 112 6.00 -1.30 7.17
C PHE A 112 6.18 -0.29 8.29
N ASN A 113 7.43 -0.07 8.72
CA ASN A 113 7.77 1.06 9.59
C ASN A 113 7.86 2.37 8.77
N ARG A 114 8.02 3.52 9.44
CA ARG A 114 8.20 4.84 8.78
C ARG A 114 9.32 4.88 7.74
N ARG A 115 10.37 4.08 7.90
CA ARG A 115 11.54 4.04 7.01
C ARG A 115 11.37 3.04 5.86
N GLY A 116 10.20 2.40 5.73
CA GLY A 116 9.93 1.46 4.66
C GLY A 116 10.44 0.04 4.92
N SER A 117 10.94 -0.30 6.11
CA SER A 117 11.30 -1.69 6.43
C SER A 117 10.06 -2.49 6.83
N ILE A 118 9.97 -3.74 6.39
CA ILE A 118 8.90 -4.66 6.78
C ILE A 118 9.06 -5.04 8.26
N ARG A 119 8.02 -4.76 9.06
CA ARG A 119 7.86 -5.21 10.45
C ARG A 119 7.16 -6.55 10.55
N SER A 120 6.14 -6.75 9.72
CA SER A 120 5.35 -7.98 9.70
C SER A 120 4.97 -8.32 8.26
N ASN A 121 4.99 -9.61 7.95
CA ASN A 121 4.45 -10.19 6.74
C ASN A 121 3.69 -11.45 7.16
N LYS A 122 2.39 -11.51 6.84
CA LYS A 122 1.49 -12.58 7.23
C LYS A 122 0.61 -12.97 6.05
N ALA A 123 0.60 -14.25 5.73
CA ALA A 123 -0.43 -14.82 4.87
C ALA A 123 -1.80 -14.70 5.54
N LEU A 124 -2.81 -14.41 4.73
CA LEU A 124 -4.20 -14.35 5.12
C LEU A 124 -4.86 -15.72 4.92
N PRO A 125 -5.83 -16.09 5.76
CA PRO A 125 -6.55 -17.36 5.64
C PRO A 125 -7.57 -17.35 4.49
N ASP A 126 -7.89 -16.18 3.94
CA ASP A 126 -8.83 -15.97 2.83
C ASP A 126 -8.50 -14.63 2.12
N THR A 127 -9.18 -14.38 0.99
CA THR A 127 -9.02 -13.18 0.16
C THR A 127 -9.42 -11.91 0.91
N ALA A 128 -8.51 -10.96 1.05
CA ALA A 128 -8.82 -9.64 1.59
C ALA A 128 -9.67 -8.82 0.61
N ILE A 129 -10.67 -8.11 1.14
CA ILE A 129 -11.50 -7.18 0.36
C ILE A 129 -11.48 -5.76 0.90
N GLY A 130 -10.78 -5.52 2.01
CA GLY A 130 -10.63 -4.17 2.55
C GLY A 130 -9.84 -4.11 3.85
N LEU A 131 -9.35 -2.91 4.14
CA LEU A 131 -8.59 -2.56 5.32
C LEU A 131 -9.13 -1.27 5.94
N SER A 132 -9.31 -1.28 7.25
CA SER A 132 -9.77 -0.12 8.02
C SER A 132 -9.06 -0.01 9.36
N LEU A 133 -9.15 1.15 10.00
CA LEU A 133 -8.71 1.37 11.37
C LEU A 133 -9.94 1.50 12.26
N VAL A 134 -10.09 0.63 13.26
CA VAL A 134 -11.20 0.64 14.22
C VAL A 134 -10.61 0.60 15.62
N GLU A 135 -10.93 1.59 16.44
CA GLU A 135 -10.48 1.68 17.85
C GLU A 135 -8.95 1.54 18.03
N GLY A 136 -8.17 1.97 17.03
CA GLY A 136 -6.71 1.89 17.05
C GLY A 136 -6.12 0.59 16.51
N ASP A 137 -6.96 -0.40 16.18
CA ASP A 137 -6.54 -1.64 15.54
C ASP A 137 -6.84 -1.66 14.04
N LEU A 138 -6.01 -2.37 13.29
CA LEU A 138 -6.23 -2.63 11.88
C LEU A 138 -7.23 -3.77 11.73
N VAL A 139 -8.31 -3.53 11.01
CA VAL A 139 -9.33 -4.53 10.70
C VAL A 139 -9.28 -4.85 9.21
N ILE A 140 -8.91 -6.09 8.89
CA ILE A 140 -8.98 -6.65 7.54
C ILE A 140 -10.32 -7.35 7.38
N LYS A 141 -11.06 -6.97 6.35
CA LYS A 141 -12.29 -7.66 5.95
C LYS A 141 -11.96 -8.71 4.90
N LEU A 142 -12.40 -9.94 5.13
CA LEU A 142 -12.21 -11.07 4.22
C LEU A 142 -13.45 -11.32 3.36
N LEU A 143 -13.26 -11.99 2.23
CA LEU A 143 -14.34 -12.36 1.32
C LEU A 143 -15.35 -13.32 1.96
N SER A 144 -14.89 -14.21 2.85
CA SER A 144 -15.73 -15.11 3.66
C SER A 144 -16.75 -14.39 4.52
N GLY A 145 -16.55 -13.09 4.78
CA GLY A 145 -17.32 -12.28 5.73
C GLY A 145 -16.68 -12.17 7.10
N ASP A 146 -15.59 -12.90 7.36
CA ASP A 146 -14.81 -12.79 8.59
C ASP A 146 -13.98 -11.50 8.62
N CYS A 147 -13.57 -11.12 9.83
CA CYS A 147 -12.66 -10.01 10.06
C CYS A 147 -11.43 -10.47 10.85
N LEU A 148 -10.26 -9.95 10.49
CA LEU A 148 -9.03 -10.12 11.25
C LEU A 148 -8.63 -8.79 11.87
N THR A 149 -8.37 -8.81 13.18
CA THR A 149 -7.89 -7.65 13.92
C THR A 149 -6.38 -7.77 14.13
N ILE A 150 -5.64 -6.71 13.80
CA ILE A 150 -4.19 -6.67 13.91
C ILE A 150 -3.80 -5.42 14.70
N ASN A 151 -2.96 -5.63 15.72
CA ASN A 151 -2.37 -4.51 16.44
C ASN A 151 -1.30 -3.84 15.56
N PRO A 152 -1.41 -2.56 15.20
CA PRO A 152 -0.48 -1.89 14.29
C PRO A 152 0.92 -1.63 14.90
N GLU A 153 1.07 -1.72 16.23
CA GLU A 153 2.38 -1.56 16.86
C GLU A 153 3.19 -2.86 16.81
N THR A 154 2.53 -4.01 16.99
CA THR A 154 3.19 -5.33 17.02
C THR A 154 3.10 -6.10 15.71
N GLY A 155 2.10 -5.81 14.86
CA GLY A 155 1.79 -6.59 13.66
C GLY A 155 1.22 -7.99 13.93
N SER A 156 0.80 -8.25 15.17
CA SER A 156 0.22 -9.53 15.59
C SER A 156 -1.30 -9.55 15.40
N PHE A 157 -1.81 -10.69 14.93
CA PHE A 157 -3.24 -10.97 14.99
C PHE A 157 -3.69 -11.02 16.44
N GLN A 158 -4.73 -10.26 16.75
CA GLN A 158 -5.42 -10.40 18.01
C GLN A 158 -6.40 -11.56 17.90
N LYS A 159 -6.49 -12.40 18.94
CA LYS A 159 -7.56 -13.40 19.00
C LYS A 159 -8.90 -12.68 18.95
N ALA A 160 -9.71 -12.98 17.95
CA ALA A 160 -11.05 -12.42 17.83
C ALA A 160 -11.86 -12.76 19.08
N GLY A 161 -12.15 -11.76 19.92
CA GLY A 161 -13.37 -11.80 20.72
C GLY A 161 -14.52 -11.70 19.72
N PHE A 162 -15.36 -12.72 19.64
CA PHE A 162 -16.54 -12.69 18.78
C PHE A 162 -17.39 -11.47 19.12
N ILE A 163 -17.48 -10.50 18.21
CA ILE A 163 -18.53 -9.48 18.27
C ILE A 163 -19.71 -10.00 17.44
N ARG A 164 -20.63 -10.70 18.09
CA ARG A 164 -21.99 -10.86 17.56
C ARG A 164 -22.85 -9.75 18.16
N ASN A 165 -23.39 -8.87 17.33
CA ASN A 165 -24.42 -7.90 17.69
C ASN A 165 -24.10 -7.00 18.90
N GLY A 166 -22.92 -6.37 18.93
CA GLY A 166 -22.63 -5.32 19.90
C GLY A 166 -22.43 -5.78 21.35
N ILE A 167 -22.23 -7.07 21.60
CA ILE A 167 -21.83 -7.59 22.91
C ILE A 167 -20.51 -8.33 22.75
N SER A 168 -19.46 -7.78 23.37
CA SER A 168 -18.19 -8.47 23.56
C SER A 168 -18.39 -9.59 24.57
N VAL A 169 -18.18 -10.85 24.15
CA VAL A 169 -18.11 -11.98 25.07
C VAL A 169 -16.65 -12.45 25.10
N GLY A 170 -15.96 -12.11 26.18
CA GLY A 170 -14.62 -12.64 26.45
C GLY A 170 -14.73 -14.14 26.78
N LEU A 171 -13.95 -14.97 26.08
CA LEU A 171 -13.70 -16.33 26.53
C LEU A 171 -12.64 -16.28 27.65
N ALA A 172 -13.02 -16.80 28.81
CA ALA A 172 -12.15 -16.99 29.97
C ALA A 172 -11.08 -18.06 29.71
#